data_AF-A0A7X8BTX9-F1
#
_entry.id   AF-A0A7X8BTX9-F1
#
_cell.length_a   1.000
_cell.length_b   1.000
_cell.length_c   1.000
_cell.angle_alpha   90.00
_cell.angle_beta   90.00
_cell.angle_gamma   90.00
#
_symmetry.space_group_name_H-M   'P 1'
#
loop_
_entity.id
_entity.type
_entity.pdbx_description
1 polymer ?
#
loop_
_entity_poly.entity_id
_entity_poly.type
_entity_poly.pdbx_seq_one_letter_code
_entity_poly.pdbx_strand_id
1 'polypeptide(L)' 'MAESMDSLWKKYDNGDGTYLYELPNGLRIVFTPTAKSGIVYCGFLIGTGSRYESEKDNGMAHF' A
#
# COMPACT_ATOMS: atom_id res chain seq x y z
N MET A 1 -19.57 12.85 17.27
CA MET A 1 -18.57 13.78 16.72
C MET A 1 -17.49 12.89 16.12
N ALA A 2 -17.54 12.62 14.81
CA ALA A 2 -16.56 11.74 14.18
C ALA A 2 -15.23 12.49 14.13
N GLU A 3 -14.16 11.91 14.66
CA GLU A 3 -12.81 12.46 14.53
C GLU A 3 -12.51 12.67 13.03
N SER A 4 -11.92 13.81 12.66
CA SER A 4 -11.63 14.06 11.25
C SER A 4 -10.62 13.02 10.77
N MET A 5 -10.80 12.54 9.55
CA MET A 5 -9.90 11.56 8.94
C MET A 5 -8.43 12.01 9.01
N ASP A 6 -8.19 13.33 8.90
CA ASP A 6 -6.86 13.95 9.04
C ASP A 6 -6.23 13.75 10.43
N SER A 7 -7.03 13.62 11.49
CA SER A 7 -6.53 13.37 12.84
C SER A 7 -6.18 11.89 13.09
N LEU A 8 -6.87 10.97 12.41
CA LEU A 8 -6.67 9.52 12.56
C LEU A 8 -5.35 9.03 11.97
N TRP A 9 -4.87 9.67 10.91
CA TRP A 9 -3.67 9.23 10.20
C TRP A 9 -2.37 9.82 10.78
N LYS A 10 -2.42 10.86 11.62
CA LYS A 10 -1.22 11.49 12.21
C LYS A 10 -0.29 10.53 12.94
N LYS A 11 -0.80 9.44 13.52
CA LYS A 11 0.02 8.40 14.18
C LYS A 11 0.84 7.54 13.19
N TYR A 12 0.52 7.62 11.91
CA TYR A 12 1.08 6.82 10.83
C TYR A 12 1.86 7.65 9.81
N ASP A 13 2.02 8.95 10.08
CA ASP A 13 2.75 9.87 9.22
C ASP A 13 4.25 9.57 9.27
N ASN A 14 4.84 9.28 8.12
CA ASN A 14 6.28 9.06 7.99
C ASN A 14 7.08 10.37 7.90
N GLY A 15 6.42 11.53 7.99
CA GLY A 15 7.03 12.87 7.98
C GLY A 15 7.13 13.50 6.59
N ASP A 16 6.71 12.78 5.55
CA ASP A 16 6.67 13.20 4.14
C ASP A 16 5.24 13.34 3.60
N GLY A 17 4.22 13.21 4.47
CA GLY A 17 2.81 13.20 4.06
C GLY A 17 2.32 11.85 3.54
N THR A 18 3.15 10.80 3.62
CA THR A 18 2.76 9.41 3.37
C THR A 18 2.43 8.72 4.69
N TYR A 19 1.30 8.01 4.69
CA TYR A 19 0.81 7.28 5.84
C TYR A 19 1.01 5.77 5.65
N LEU A 20 1.49 5.09 6.70
CA LEU A 20 1.66 3.64 6.73
C LEU A 20 0.83 3.01 7.86
N TYR A 21 -0.09 2.12 7.50
CA TYR A 21 -0.86 1.33 8.46
C TYR A 21 -0.67 -0.16 8.22
N GLU A 22 -0.40 -0.91 9.29
CA GLU A 22 -0.30 -2.37 9.24
C GLU A 22 -1.55 -3.01 9.86
N LEU A 23 -2.19 -3.89 9.09
CA LEU A 23 -3.32 -4.69 9.53
C LEU A 23 -2.87 -5.88 10.39
N PRO A 24 -3.73 -6.47 11.23
CA PRO A 24 -3.37 -7.62 12.08
C PRO A 24 -2.86 -8.86 11.33
N ASN A 25 -3.16 -8.97 10.03
CA ASN A 25 -2.67 -10.04 9.17
C ASN A 25 -1.33 -9.73 8.48
N GLY A 26 -0.68 -8.61 8.83
CA GLY A 26 0.60 -8.16 8.27
C GLY A 26 0.50 -7.42 6.92
N LEU A 27 -0.71 -7.21 6.38
CA LEU A 27 -0.87 -6.40 5.18
C LEU A 27 -0.66 -4.92 5.50
N ARG A 28 0.13 -4.24 4.66
CA ARG A 28 0.45 -2.83 4.83
C ARG A 28 -0.33 -1.97 3.84
N ILE A 29 -1.01 -0.96 4.35
CA ILE A 29 -1.65 0.10 3.59
C ILE A 29 -0.69 1.28 3.58
N VAL A 30 -0.25 1.67 2.39
CA VAL A 30 0.53 2.89 2.16
C VAL A 30 -0.35 3.86 1.39
N PHE A 31 -0.55 5.05 1.93
CA PHE A 31 -1.44 6.04 1.34
C PHE A 31 -0.90 7.45 1.47
N THR A 32 -0.95 8.20 0.39
CA THR A 32 -0.58 9.62 0.35
C THR A 32 -1.80 10.41 -0.11
N PRO A 33 -2.46 11.18 0.78
CA PRO A 33 -3.61 11.99 0.40
C PRO A 33 -3.19 13.15 -0.50
N THR A 34 -3.91 13.32 -1.59
CA THR A 34 -3.79 14.49 -2.46
C THR A 34 -4.97 15.41 -2.19
N ALA A 35 -4.72 16.60 -1.66
CA ALA A 35 -5.76 17.52 -1.17
C ALA A 35 -6.83 17.92 -2.22
N LYS A 36 -6.50 17.85 -3.52
CA LYS A 36 -7.42 18.22 -4.62
C LYS A 36 -7.16 17.35 -5.85
N SER A 37 -7.78 16.17 -5.91
CA SER A 37 -7.80 15.33 -7.11
C SER A 37 -9.18 14.70 -7.30
N GLY A 38 -9.67 14.67 -8.54
CA GLY A 38 -10.87 13.90 -8.92
C GLY A 38 -10.58 12.44 -9.24
N ILE A 39 -9.31 12.02 -9.11
CA ILE A 39 -8.82 10.69 -9.48
C ILE A 39 -8.00 10.12 -8.33
N VAL A 40 -8.16 8.83 -8.09
CA VAL A 40 -7.38 8.05 -7.12
C VAL A 40 -6.63 6.96 -7.87
N TYR A 41 -5.37 6.75 -7.50
CA TYR A 41 -4.58 5.59 -7.91
C TYR A 41 -4.47 4.62 -6.73
N CYS A 42 -4.73 3.34 -6.98
CA CYS A 42 -4.59 2.27 -6.01
C CYS A 42 -4.00 1.05 -6.71
N GLY A 43 -3.12 0.35 -6.02
CA GLY A 43 -2.50 -0.86 -6.54
C GLY A 43 -2.01 -1.74 -5.39
N PHE A 44 -1.70 -2.99 -5.73
CA PHE A 44 -1.10 -3.95 -4.80
C PHE A 44 0.34 -4.21 -5.21
N LEU A 45 1.23 -4.18 -4.23
CA LEU A 45 2.59 -4.67 -4.37
C LEU A 45 2.71 -5.95 -3.56
N ILE A 46 3.01 -7.05 -4.25
CA ILE A 46 3.20 -8.36 -3.64
C ILE A 46 4.70 -8.66 -3.72
N GLY A 47 5.30 -9.10 -2.61
CA GLY A 47 6.72 -9.45 -2.50
C GLY A 47 7.09 -10.77 -3.20
N THR A 48 6.62 -10.97 -4.43
CA THR A 48 6.87 -12.14 -5.28
C THR A 48 7.40 -11.71 -6.64
N GLY A 49 7.58 -12.65 -7.58
CA GLY A 49 8.06 -12.42 -8.94
C GLY A 49 8.87 -13.60 -9.47
N SER A 50 9.40 -13.47 -10.68
CA SER A 50 10.11 -14.56 -11.36
C SER A 50 11.34 -15.10 -10.62
N ARG A 51 11.95 -14.29 -9.74
CA ARG A 51 13.03 -14.74 -8.83
C ARG A 51 12.61 -15.92 -7.94
N TYR A 52 11.32 -16.04 -7.64
CA TYR A 52 10.78 -17.08 -6.76
C TYR A 52 10.18 -18.27 -7.53
N GLU A 53 10.36 -18.32 -8.85
CA GLU A 53 9.92 -19.44 -9.67
C GLU A 53 10.89 -20.61 -9.60
N SER A 54 10.36 -21.81 -9.82
CA SER A 54 11.19 -22.99 -10.14
C SER A 54 11.54 -22.99 -11.63
N GLU A 55 12.53 -23.79 -12.05
CA GLU A 55 12.84 -23.96 -13.48
C GLU A 55 11.63 -24.43 -14.30
N LYS A 56 10.74 -25.22 -13.67
CA LYS A 56 9.53 -25.75 -14.32
C LYS A 56 8.43 -24.71 -14.45
N ASP A 57 8.46 -23.68 -13.61
CA ASP A 57 7.44 -22.63 -13.51
C ASP A 57 7.95 -21.28 -14.03
N ASN A 58 9.02 -21.30 -14.84
CA ASN A 58 9.61 -20.08 -15.38
C ASN A 58 8.59 -19.34 -16.25
N GLY A 59 8.36 -18.07 -15.94
CA GLY A 59 7.42 -17.19 -16.63
C GLY A 59 6.02 -17.13 -16.01
N MET A 60 5.74 -17.90 -14.95
CA MET A 60 4.43 -17.91 -14.28
C MET A 60 4.05 -16.60 -13.60
N ALA A 61 5.01 -15.78 -13.17
CA ALA A 61 4.75 -14.47 -12.60
C ALA A 61 4.33 -13.43 -13.65
N HIS A 62 4.59 -13.70 -14.94
CA HIS A 62 4.18 -12.87 -16.06
C HIS A 62 2.88 -13.35 -16.71
N PHE A 63 2.70 -14.68 -16.84
CA PHE A 63 1.57 -15.32 -17.51
C PHE A 63 0.23 -15.05 -16.80
#